data_AF-A0A453D453-F1
#
_entry.id   AF-A0A453D453-F1
#
_cell.length_a   1.000
_cell.length_b   1.000
_cell.length_c   1.000
_cell.angle_alpha   90.00
_cell.angle_beta   90.00
_cell.angle_gamma   90.00
#
_symmetry.space_group_name_H-M   'P 1'
#
loop_
_entity.id
_entity.type
_entity.pdbx_description
1 polymer ?
#
loop_
_entity_poly.entity_id
_entity_poly.type
_entity_poly.pdbx_seq_one_letter_code
_entity_poly.pdbx_strand_id
1 'polypeptide(L)'
;MPSVVDLLEYSSIQKLLFLGNTDEDFSVLTQHWSELTEGKACVIKEQPNAIEIVPLNSSKGGGIMVLLDHLGLTEDSDLEAVGDYTRWLSNK
;
A
#
# COMPACT_ATOMS: atom_id res chain seq x y z
N MET A 1 5.51 -0.40 26.16
CA MET A 1 5.57 -0.28 24.69
C MET A 1 7.04 -0.11 24.33
N PRO A 2 7.60 -0.92 23.42
CA PRO A 2 8.91 -0.64 22.85
C PRO A 2 8.90 0.75 22.21
N SER A 3 10.05 1.44 22.21
CA SER A 3 10.14 2.73 21.53
C SER A 3 9.98 2.55 20.02
N VAL A 4 9.68 3.63 19.30
CA VAL A 4 9.65 3.58 17.83
C VAL A 4 11.01 3.12 17.29
N VAL A 5 12.11 3.54 17.92
CA VAL A 5 13.47 3.14 17.53
C VAL A 5 13.65 1.63 17.66
N ASP A 6 13.26 1.05 18.79
CA ASP A 6 13.36 -0.41 19.00
C ASP A 6 12.50 -1.19 17.98
N LEU A 7 11.35 -0.64 17.60
CA LEU A 7 10.47 -1.26 16.61
C LEU A 7 11.08 -1.25 15.20
N LEU A 8 11.79 -0.17 14.85
CA LEU A 8 12.50 -0.01 13.58
C LEU A 8 13.71 -0.93 13.48
N GLU A 9 14.39 -1.17 14.59
CA GLU A 9 15.55 -2.09 14.64
C GLU A 9 15.14 -3.55 14.54
N TYR A 10 13.94 -3.90 15.00
CA TYR A 10 13.45 -5.29 15.00
C TYR A 10 13.06 -5.80 13.60
N SER A 11 12.46 -4.96 12.75
CA SER A 11 11.98 -5.39 11.44
C SER A 11 11.79 -4.26 10.45
N SER A 12 11.94 -4.57 9.16
CA SER A 12 11.59 -3.65 8.08
C SER A 12 10.11 -3.25 8.13
N ILE A 13 9.85 -1.94 8.06
CA ILE A 13 8.47 -1.42 7.96
C ILE A 13 7.87 -1.81 6.61
N GLN A 14 6.70 -2.45 6.64
CA GLN A 14 5.94 -2.77 5.44
C GLN A 14 4.91 -1.69 5.07
N LYS A 15 4.49 -0.87 6.04
CA LYS A 15 3.50 0.20 5.84
C LYS A 15 3.50 1.16 7.02
N LEU A 16 3.30 2.44 6.76
CA LEU A 16 2.87 3.43 7.75
C LEU A 16 1.43 3.82 7.48
N LEU A 17 0.62 3.90 8.53
CA LEU A 17 -0.77 4.30 8.46
C LEU A 17 -0.97 5.55 9.31
N PHE A 18 -1.37 6.64 8.67
CA PHE A 18 -1.89 7.82 9.34
C PHE A 18 -3.40 7.68 9.37
N LEU A 19 -3.96 7.55 10.56
CA LEU A 19 -5.40 7.40 10.79
C LEU A 19 -5.88 8.58 11.62
N GLY A 20 -6.90 9.27 11.14
CA GLY A 20 -7.54 10.37 11.85
C GLY A 20 -9.05 10.23 11.89
N ASN A 21 -9.69 11.32 12.28
CA ASN A 21 -11.14 11.41 12.29
C ASN A 21 -11.69 11.69 10.89
N THR A 22 -12.97 11.38 10.67
CA THR A 22 -13.65 11.57 9.37
C THR A 22 -13.72 13.02 8.92
N ASP A 23 -13.59 13.95 9.86
CA ASP A 23 -13.78 15.39 9.64
C ASP A 23 -12.44 16.10 9.37
N GLU A 24 -11.31 15.38 9.47
CA GLU A 24 -9.98 15.92 9.26
C GLU A 24 -9.60 15.93 7.77
N ASP A 25 -9.04 17.05 7.32
CA ASP A 25 -8.54 17.15 5.95
C ASP A 25 -7.11 16.60 5.82
N PHE A 26 -7.01 15.41 5.22
CA PHE A 26 -5.75 14.75 4.92
C PHE A 26 -5.07 15.26 3.64
N SER A 27 -5.63 16.22 2.90
CA SER A 27 -5.08 16.72 1.63
C SER A 27 -3.64 17.23 1.77
N VAL A 28 -3.38 18.07 2.78
CA VAL A 28 -2.06 18.67 3.04
C VAL A 28 -1.05 17.59 3.42
N LEU A 29 -1.43 16.64 4.29
CA LEU A 29 -0.58 15.51 4.67
C LEU A 29 -0.27 14.61 3.47
N THR A 30 -1.26 14.35 2.62
CA THR A 30 -1.09 13.54 1.41
C THR A 30 -0.08 14.18 0.47
N GLN A 31 -0.24 15.48 0.19
CA GLN A 31 0.68 16.24 -0.66
C GLN A 31 2.10 16.24 -0.08
N HIS A 32 2.24 16.58 1.20
CA HIS A 32 3.52 16.66 1.88
C HIS A 32 4.30 15.33 1.83
N TRP A 33 3.62 14.21 2.13
CA TRP A 33 4.25 12.91 2.09
C TRP A 33 4.54 12.45 0.66
N SER A 34 3.68 12.80 -0.31
CA SER A 34 3.92 12.43 -1.71
C SER A 34 5.19 13.07 -2.25
N GLU A 35 5.45 14.34 -1.91
CA GLU A 35 6.69 15.05 -2.27
C GLU A 35 7.91 14.47 -1.53
N LEU A 36 7.82 14.27 -0.21
CA LEU A 36 8.95 13.79 0.59
C LEU A 36 9.38 12.35 0.27
N THR A 37 8.43 11.53 -0.17
CA THR A 37 8.65 10.11 -0.43
C THR A 37 8.76 9.79 -1.92
N GLU A 38 8.81 10.81 -2.78
CA GLU A 38 8.97 10.64 -4.22
C GLU A 38 10.19 9.75 -4.53
N GLY A 39 9.96 8.71 -5.35
CA GLY A 39 10.99 7.73 -5.72
C GLY A 39 11.47 6.82 -4.57
N LYS A 40 10.79 6.82 -3.41
CA LYS A 40 11.12 5.98 -2.24
C LYS A 40 9.96 5.17 -1.70
N ALA A 41 8.75 5.72 -1.75
CA ALA A 41 7.52 5.05 -1.32
C ALA A 41 6.33 5.56 -2.13
N CYS A 42 5.19 4.88 -2.00
CA CYS A 42 3.92 5.30 -2.56
C CYS A 42 3.01 5.80 -1.43
N VAL A 43 2.34 6.92 -1.67
CA VAL A 43 1.31 7.46 -0.78
C VAL A 43 -0.06 7.12 -1.36
N ILE A 44 -0.89 6.45 -0.57
CA ILE A 44 -2.21 5.98 -0.98
C ILE A 44 -3.26 6.64 -0.07
N LYS A 45 -4.25 7.29 -0.67
CA LYS A 45 -5.42 7.84 0.03
C LYS A 45 -6.69 7.16 -0.51
N GLU A 46 -6.95 5.95 -0.02
CA GLU A 46 -8.13 5.17 -0.38
C GLU A 46 -9.36 5.53 0.46
N GLN A 47 -9.15 6.04 1.69
CA GLN A 47 -10.23 6.50 2.58
C GLN A 47 -10.09 7.99 2.93
N PRO A 48 -11.19 8.69 3.24
CA PRO A 48 -11.14 10.12 3.57
C PRO A 48 -10.25 10.45 4.77
N ASN A 49 -10.24 9.58 5.78
CA ASN A 49 -9.58 9.77 7.08
C ASN A 49 -8.31 8.95 7.27
N ALA A 50 -7.76 8.39 6.18
CA ALA A 50 -6.56 7.57 6.26
C ALA A 50 -5.62 7.82 5.08
N ILE A 51 -4.32 7.83 5.39
CA ILE A 51 -3.24 7.79 4.40
C ILE A 51 -2.35 6.61 4.72
N GLU A 52 -1.98 5.88 3.68
CA GLU A 52 -1.02 4.80 3.73
C GLU A 52 0.27 5.21 3.02
N ILE A 53 1.41 4.91 3.61
CA ILE A 53 2.71 4.99 2.96
C ILE A 53 3.27 3.58 2.87
N VAL A 54 3.47 3.10 1.66
CA VAL A 54 3.92 1.73 1.38
C VAL A 54 5.22 1.74 0.55
N PRO A 55 6.09 0.73 0.68
CA PRO A 55 7.28 0.61 -0.16
C PRO A 55 6.93 0.68 -1.65
N LEU A 56 7.84 1.21 -2.46
CA LEU A 56 7.67 1.22 -3.91
C LEU A 56 7.34 -0.17 -4.46
N ASN A 57 6.51 -0.19 -5.50
CA ASN A 57 6.06 -1.40 -6.19
C ASN A 57 5.19 -2.35 -5.34
N SER A 58 4.84 -1.97 -4.11
CA SER A 58 3.88 -2.74 -3.30
C SER A 58 2.48 -2.57 -3.89
N SER A 59 1.91 -3.66 -4.40
CA SER A 59 0.52 -3.69 -4.85
C SER A 59 -0.11 -5.05 -4.56
N LYS A 60 -1.44 -5.07 -4.38
CA LYS A 60 -2.18 -6.31 -4.17
C LYS A 60 -2.04 -7.25 -5.37
N GLY A 61 -2.11 -6.71 -6.60
CA GLY A 61 -1.88 -7.48 -7.83
C GLY A 61 -0.48 -8.07 -7.93
N GLY A 62 0.56 -7.29 -7.63
CA GLY A 62 1.94 -7.81 -7.60
C GLY A 62 2.14 -8.93 -6.58
N GLY A 63 1.52 -8.83 -5.41
CA GLY A 63 1.52 -9.90 -4.40
C GLY A 63 0.81 -11.18 -4.89
N ILE A 64 -0.33 -11.05 -5.58
CA ILE A 64 -1.04 -12.18 -6.19
C ILE A 64 -0.17 -12.85 -7.25
N MET A 65 0.52 -12.08 -8.09
CA MET A 65 1.38 -12.61 -9.14
C MET A 65 2.56 -13.43 -8.57
N VAL A 66 3.17 -12.97 -7.47
CA VAL A 66 4.18 -13.76 -6.73
C VAL A 66 3.59 -15.06 -6.18
N LEU A 67 2.36 -15.03 -5.68
CA LEU A 67 1.68 -16.21 -5.15
C LEU A 67 1.35 -17.23 -6.25
N LEU A 68 0.85 -16.78 -7.40
CA LEU A 68 0.54 -17.65 -8.54
C LEU A 68 1.79 -18.35 -9.06
N ASP A 69 2.88 -17.60 -9.22
CA ASP A 69 4.19 -18.15 -9.63
C ASP A 69 4.66 -19.23 -8.64
N HIS A 70 4.55 -18.96 -7.33
CA HIS A 70 4.91 -19.93 -6.29
C HIS A 70 4.09 -21.23 -6.35
N LEU A 71 2.84 -21.14 -6.79
CA LEU A 71 1.93 -22.29 -6.92
C LEU A 71 1.98 -22.97 -8.30
N GLY A 72 2.70 -22.39 -9.27
CA GLY A 72 2.71 -22.86 -10.66
C GLY A 72 1.38 -22.67 -11.39
N LEU A 73 0.59 -21.67 -10.99
CA LEU A 73 -0.71 -21.33 -11.58
C LEU A 73 -0.59 -20.10 -12.51
N THR A 74 -1.53 -19.95 -13.43
CA THR A 74 -1.59 -18.78 -14.34
C THR A 74 -2.79 -17.90 -14.04
N GLU A 75 -2.70 -16.63 -14.40
CA GLU A 75 -3.78 -15.65 -14.20
C GLU A 75 -5.04 -15.97 -15.04
N ASP A 76 -4.86 -16.63 -16.19
CA ASP A 76 -5.91 -16.79 -17.20
C ASP A 76 -6.95 -17.88 -16.85
N SER A 77 -6.56 -18.92 -16.09
CA SER A 77 -7.42 -20.08 -15.80
C SER A 77 -7.82 -20.23 -14.34
N ASP A 78 -7.02 -19.71 -13.41
CA ASP A 78 -7.11 -20.12 -12.00
C ASP A 78 -7.33 -18.97 -11.01
N LEU A 79 -7.47 -17.73 -11.50
CA LEU A 79 -7.66 -16.55 -10.66
C LEU A 79 -9.02 -15.88 -10.89
N GLU A 80 -9.87 -15.92 -9.85
CA GLU A 80 -10.99 -15.00 -9.70
C GLU A 80 -10.68 -14.00 -8.58
N ALA A 81 -10.68 -12.71 -8.91
CA ALA A 81 -10.46 -11.63 -7.95
C ALA A 81 -11.72 -10.76 -7.84
N VAL A 82 -12.15 -10.48 -6.61
CA VAL A 82 -13.29 -9.62 -6.30
C VAL A 82 -12.81 -8.44 -5.47
N GLY A 83 -13.16 -7.22 -5.89
CA GLY A 83 -12.81 -5.99 -5.20
C GLY A 83 -13.77 -4.85 -5.53
N ASP A 84 -13.74 -3.82 -4.70
CA ASP A 84 -14.56 -2.59 -4.78
C ASP A 84 -13.90 -1.46 -5.60
N TYR A 85 -12.63 -1.62 -5.98
CA TYR A 85 -11.90 -0.68 -6.84
C TYR A 85 -11.86 -1.11 -8.32
N THR A 86 -11.99 -0.14 -9.22
CA THR A 86 -12.30 -0.32 -10.66
C THR A 86 -11.17 -0.79 -11.57
N ARG A 87 -9.91 -0.90 -11.10
CA ARG A 87 -8.79 -1.35 -11.94
C ARG A 87 -7.71 -2.05 -11.13
N TRP A 88 -7.74 -3.37 -11.14
CA TRP A 88 -6.68 -4.23 -10.58
C TRP A 88 -5.64 -4.67 -11.63
N LEU A 89 -5.99 -4.59 -12.93
CA LEU A 89 -5.21 -5.09 -14.05
C LEU A 89 -5.08 -4.05 -15.18
N SER A 90 -4.58 -2.86 -14.89
CA SER A 90 -4.04 -2.01 -15.96
C SER A 90 -2.56 -1.87 -15.76
N ASN A 91 -1.82 -2.68 -16.51
CA ASN A 91 -0.48 -2.32 -16.96
C ASN A 91 -0.54 -0.90 -17.54
N LYS A 92 -0.05 0.07 -16.78
CA LYS A 92 0.62 1.28 -17.27
C LYS A 92 1.28 2.01 -16.12
#